data_AF-A0A2V7IGH1-F1
#
_entry.id   AF-A0A2V7IGH1-F1
#
_cell.length_a   1.000
_cell.length_b   1.000
_cell.length_c   1.000
_cell.angle_alpha   90.00
_cell.angle_beta   90.00
_cell.angle_gamma   90.00
#
_symmetry.space_group_name_H-M   'P 1'
#
loop_
_entity.id
_entity.type
_entity.pdbx_description
1 polymer ?
#
loop_
_entity_poly.entity_id
_entity_poly.type
_entity_poly.pdbx_seq_one_letter_code
_entity_poly.pdbx_strand_id
1 'polypeptide(L)'
;MIDVYSALVFKLLSTTGDQAIDLQAGRTLVVGRAVTSDVPIYDPTISRQHAEVALANDGVRVKDLGSSNGTFLNGARITEAVAGENDVVTFGKVAYRVKSVTAPAPRPQVVPSFTTPKTGSPPGGTIVRQLPVSVSGGVPAIVDASPSGASHLKVTAQSLEERREKKLSLLLEISKELSKQQELDRLLDKVVDFTFQIMNVDRVSILLLEPTTSELVPRMSKSRTGGSGAAKHVPQSIARKAVEERVAILSDNAAADERFKGKSILIQSVRSAMCTPLMGTDQTVLGILYVDNLTATHSFADEDLEFLIAFGSLAAVGIENSRRSERLRREALVLSNFQRYFAPNLASQIAQQEGAVQLGGTKRPVVIFFSDIRGFTPLSETMGPDEIATLLTEYFTEMVEIVFEHSGTLDKFMGDAIMALWGAPIAHEDDADRAMGCAVDQLAALETMNKRWKQQGRPELGIGIGINFGEVFAGNIGSDRRLEYTVIGDAVNTASRLCSSAGPNEILISEPFYKQLKQPPTVEALEPVQVKGKSKKLPVYRVKR
;
A
#
# COMPACT_ATOMS: atom_id res chain seq x y z
N MET A 1 -38.80 48.43 1.49
CA MET A 1 -38.16 48.82 0.23
C MET A 1 -36.67 48.56 0.41
N ILE A 2 -36.23 47.33 0.13
CA ILE A 2 -34.82 46.94 0.05
C ILE A 2 -34.72 46.13 -1.24
N ASP A 3 -33.90 46.62 -2.15
CA ASP A 3 -33.71 46.13 -3.51
C ASP A 3 -33.41 44.63 -3.56
N VAL A 4 -34.21 43.88 -4.32
CA VAL A 4 -33.89 42.52 -4.74
C VAL A 4 -33.22 42.63 -6.11
N TYR A 5 -31.94 43.01 -6.14
CA TYR A 5 -31.12 42.74 -7.30
C TYR A 5 -30.81 41.23 -7.30
N SER A 6 -31.55 40.46 -8.10
CA SER A 6 -31.06 39.14 -8.49
C SER A 6 -29.76 39.35 -9.26
N ALA A 7 -28.62 39.10 -8.63
CA ALA A 7 -27.33 39.21 -9.30
C ALA A 7 -27.33 38.24 -10.50
N LEU A 8 -27.28 38.79 -11.71
CA LEU A 8 -27.05 38.02 -12.93
C LEU A 8 -25.67 37.37 -12.81
N VAL A 9 -25.62 36.04 -12.82
CA VAL A 9 -24.36 35.29 -12.75
C VAL A 9 -24.02 34.80 -14.16
N PHE A 10 -22.83 35.10 -14.65
CA PHE A 10 -22.38 34.67 -15.96
C PHE A 10 -21.61 33.33 -15.88
N LYS A 11 -21.79 32.49 -16.91
CA LYS A 11 -21.03 31.25 -17.11
C LYS A 11 -20.45 31.22 -18.52
N LEU A 12 -19.32 30.56 -18.71
CA LEU A 12 -18.74 30.30 -20.02
C LEU A 12 -19.13 28.89 -20.47
N LEU A 13 -19.85 28.78 -21.59
CA LEU A 13 -20.30 27.51 -22.17
C LEU A 13 -19.51 27.23 -23.43
N SER A 14 -18.84 26.09 -23.51
CA SER A 14 -18.14 25.68 -24.72
C SER A 14 -19.08 25.68 -25.93
N THR A 15 -18.64 26.18 -27.08
CA THR A 15 -19.46 26.23 -28.30
C THR A 15 -19.78 24.83 -28.85
N THR A 16 -19.03 23.80 -28.45
CA THR A 16 -19.29 22.39 -28.75
C THR A 16 -20.22 21.72 -27.72
N GLY A 17 -20.58 22.42 -26.64
CA GLY A 17 -21.54 21.98 -25.62
C GLY A 17 -21.03 20.89 -24.66
N ASP A 18 -19.74 20.56 -24.72
CA ASP A 18 -19.07 19.54 -23.92
C ASP A 18 -18.71 20.03 -22.51
N GLN A 19 -18.31 21.30 -22.36
CA GLN A 19 -17.80 21.87 -21.10
C GLN A 19 -18.49 23.19 -20.72
N ALA A 20 -18.68 23.40 -19.41
CA ALA A 20 -19.19 24.65 -18.84
C ALA A 20 -18.27 25.09 -17.70
N ILE A 21 -17.96 26.39 -17.63
CA ILE A 21 -17.14 27.01 -16.59
C ILE A 21 -18.04 27.89 -15.74
N ASP A 22 -18.19 27.51 -14.48
CA ASP A 22 -19.00 28.22 -13.50
C ASP A 22 -18.16 29.27 -12.79
N LEU A 23 -18.52 30.55 -12.96
CA LEU A 23 -17.82 31.67 -12.33
C LEU A 23 -18.51 32.05 -11.02
N GLN A 24 -17.72 32.19 -9.96
CA GLN A 24 -18.19 32.64 -8.65
C GLN A 24 -17.78 34.08 -8.39
N ALA A 25 -18.65 34.86 -7.76
CA ALA A 25 -18.36 36.24 -7.40
C ALA A 25 -17.13 36.33 -6.48
N GLY A 26 -16.18 37.20 -6.81
CA GLY A 26 -14.95 37.41 -6.03
C GLY A 26 -13.83 36.39 -6.26
N ARG A 27 -14.00 35.41 -7.16
CA ARG A 27 -12.96 34.42 -7.48
C ARG A 27 -12.48 34.59 -8.92
N THR A 28 -11.16 34.70 -9.09
CA THR A 28 -10.49 34.61 -10.39
C THR A 28 -10.06 33.15 -10.61
N LEU A 29 -10.33 32.61 -11.79
CA LEU A 29 -9.95 31.25 -12.18
C LEU A 29 -8.90 31.31 -13.29
N VAL A 30 -7.86 30.46 -13.19
CA VAL A 30 -6.88 30.29 -14.27
C VAL A 30 -7.32 29.18 -15.21
N VAL A 31 -7.53 29.54 -16.47
CA VAL A 31 -7.80 28.62 -17.58
C VAL A 31 -6.48 28.23 -18.23
N GLY A 32 -6.26 26.94 -18.46
CA GLY A 32 -5.06 26.48 -19.17
C GLY A 32 -5.00 24.97 -19.37
N ARG A 33 -4.01 24.48 -20.10
CA ARG A 33 -3.86 23.05 -20.41
C ARG A 33 -3.24 22.22 -19.28
N ALA A 34 -2.55 22.86 -18.34
CA ALA A 34 -1.95 22.15 -17.22
C ALA A 34 -3.03 21.63 -16.25
N VAL A 35 -2.79 20.44 -15.69
CA VAL A 35 -3.66 19.82 -14.68
C VAL A 35 -3.75 20.67 -13.40
N THR A 36 -2.78 21.56 -13.19
CA THR A 36 -2.72 22.49 -12.06
C THR A 36 -3.50 23.79 -12.27
N SER A 37 -4.11 24.01 -13.44
CA SER A 37 -4.97 25.17 -13.70
C SER A 37 -6.35 24.94 -13.09
N ASP A 38 -7.00 25.99 -12.57
CA ASP A 38 -8.34 25.88 -11.97
C ASP A 38 -9.36 25.32 -12.97
N VAL A 39 -9.19 25.65 -14.25
CA VAL A 39 -9.99 25.13 -15.36
C VAL A 39 -9.07 24.48 -16.39
N PRO A 40 -8.81 23.16 -16.27
CA PRO A 40 -7.98 22.46 -17.23
C PRO A 40 -8.74 22.22 -18.55
N ILE A 41 -8.20 22.74 -19.66
CA ILE A 41 -8.69 22.49 -21.02
C ILE A 41 -7.61 21.76 -21.81
N TYR A 42 -7.83 20.47 -22.07
CA TYR A 42 -6.86 19.60 -22.73
C TYR A 42 -6.89 19.75 -24.25
N ASP A 43 -6.45 20.92 -24.74
CA ASP A 43 -6.26 21.17 -26.17
C ASP A 43 -4.82 21.64 -26.44
N PRO A 44 -4.08 21.05 -27.40
CA PRO A 44 -2.69 21.41 -27.69
C PRO A 44 -2.47 22.90 -28.03
N THR A 45 -3.50 23.60 -28.47
CA THR A 45 -3.45 25.03 -28.79
C THR A 45 -3.58 25.93 -27.56
N ILE A 46 -3.83 25.35 -26.39
CA ILE A 46 -3.93 26.08 -25.12
C ILE A 46 -2.62 25.96 -24.33
N SER A 47 -2.03 27.10 -23.96
CA SER A 47 -0.88 27.18 -23.06
C SER A 47 -1.19 26.60 -21.66
N ARG A 48 -0.13 26.16 -20.95
CA ARG A 48 -0.25 25.50 -19.64
C ARG A 48 -1.05 26.34 -18.62
N GLN A 49 -0.74 27.63 -18.52
CA GLN A 49 -1.61 28.67 -17.97
C GLN A 49 -1.88 29.64 -19.13
N HIS A 50 -3.14 29.84 -19.49
CA HIS A 50 -3.51 30.53 -20.73
C HIS A 50 -4.10 31.90 -20.45
N ALA A 51 -5.14 31.95 -19.63
CA ALA A 51 -5.84 33.19 -19.32
C ALA A 51 -6.51 33.11 -17.94
N GLU A 52 -6.70 34.25 -17.32
CA GLU A 52 -7.53 34.41 -16.12
C GLU A 52 -8.95 34.82 -16.52
N VAL A 53 -9.93 34.22 -15.88
CA VAL A 53 -11.34 34.58 -16.02
C VAL A 53 -11.96 34.88 -14.65
N ALA A 54 -12.71 35.97 -14.57
CA ALA A 54 -13.39 36.37 -13.35
C ALA A 54 -14.75 37.00 -13.68
N LEU A 55 -15.71 36.88 -12.76
CA LEU A 55 -16.99 37.56 -12.89
C LEU A 55 -16.80 39.08 -12.74
N ALA A 56 -17.37 39.87 -13.65
CA ALA A 56 -17.45 41.33 -13.59
C ALA A 56 -18.91 41.79 -13.44
N ASN A 57 -19.13 43.06 -13.09
CA ASN A 57 -20.47 43.60 -12.83
C ASN A 57 -21.42 43.49 -14.06
N ASP A 58 -20.85 43.46 -15.26
CA ASP A 58 -21.53 43.50 -16.55
C ASP A 58 -21.14 42.33 -17.48
N GLY A 59 -20.45 41.30 -16.97
CA GLY A 59 -20.03 40.15 -17.79
C GLY A 59 -18.93 39.30 -17.16
N VAL A 60 -18.04 38.80 -18.01
CA VAL A 60 -16.86 38.00 -17.64
C VAL A 60 -15.61 38.74 -18.03
N ARG A 61 -14.79 39.14 -17.05
CA ARG A 61 -13.46 39.68 -17.32
C ARG A 61 -12.53 38.54 -17.72
N VAL A 62 -11.83 38.72 -18.83
CA VAL A 62 -10.88 37.76 -19.39
C VAL A 62 -9.55 38.47 -19.58
N LYS A 63 -8.47 37.88 -19.07
CA LYS A 63 -7.11 38.41 -19.18
C LYS A 63 -6.16 37.34 -19.67
N ASP A 64 -5.46 37.59 -20.77
CA ASP A 64 -4.46 36.67 -21.31
C ASP A 64 -3.17 36.72 -20.47
N LEU A 65 -2.62 35.55 -20.12
CA LEU A 65 -1.40 35.43 -19.32
C LEU A 65 -0.13 35.27 -20.18
N GLY A 66 -0.13 35.83 -21.41
CA GLY A 66 0.97 35.68 -22.36
C GLY A 66 0.91 34.34 -23.09
N SER A 67 -0.29 33.90 -23.47
CA SER A 67 -0.50 32.61 -24.10
C SER A 67 0.12 32.55 -25.51
N SER A 68 0.61 31.37 -25.88
CA SER A 68 1.36 31.15 -27.14
C SER A 68 0.48 31.33 -28.38
N ASN A 69 -0.80 30.98 -28.29
CA ASN A 69 -1.75 31.12 -29.39
C ASN A 69 -2.73 32.29 -29.21
N GLY A 70 -2.66 33.01 -28.08
CA GLY A 70 -3.50 34.16 -27.78
C GLY A 70 -4.91 33.81 -27.30
N THR A 71 -5.49 34.76 -26.57
CA THR A 71 -6.91 34.81 -26.23
C THR A 71 -7.64 35.82 -27.12
N PHE A 72 -8.86 35.48 -27.54
CA PHE A 72 -9.66 36.31 -28.44
C PHE A 72 -11.07 36.52 -27.88
N LEU A 73 -11.64 37.69 -28.13
CA LEU A 73 -13.04 38.01 -27.86
C LEU A 73 -13.72 38.36 -29.18
N ASN A 74 -14.75 37.60 -29.56
CA ASN A 74 -15.47 37.72 -30.83
C ASN A 74 -14.54 37.76 -32.06
N GLY A 75 -13.41 37.03 -31.99
CA GLY A 75 -12.42 36.93 -33.06
C GLY A 75 -11.31 37.99 -33.04
N ALA A 76 -11.40 39.03 -32.20
CA ALA A 76 -10.32 40.01 -32.01
C ALA A 76 -9.40 39.58 -30.87
N ARG A 77 -8.07 39.68 -31.06
CA ARG A 77 -7.08 39.30 -30.03
C ARG A 77 -7.10 40.29 -28.89
N ILE A 78 -7.18 39.80 -27.65
CA ILE A 78 -7.25 40.62 -26.44
C ILE A 78 -6.08 40.31 -25.49
N THR A 79 -5.67 41.30 -24.71
CA THR A 79 -4.80 41.11 -23.54
C THR A 79 -5.61 41.17 -22.25
N GLU A 80 -6.59 42.06 -22.15
CA GLU A 80 -7.59 42.09 -21.09
C GLU A 80 -8.88 42.73 -21.65
N ALA A 81 -10.03 42.10 -21.44
CA ALA A 81 -11.34 42.61 -21.86
C ALA A 81 -12.47 42.05 -20.99
N VAL A 82 -13.66 42.66 -21.06
CA VAL A 82 -14.88 42.14 -20.43
C VAL A 82 -15.81 41.65 -21.53
N ALA A 83 -16.23 40.38 -21.44
CA ALA A 83 -17.12 39.71 -22.36
C ALA A 83 -18.55 39.72 -21.80
N GLY A 84 -19.49 40.29 -22.54
CA GLY A 84 -20.91 40.38 -22.16
C GLY A 84 -21.70 39.13 -22.55
N GLU A 85 -23.00 39.13 -22.28
CA GLU A 85 -23.87 38.00 -22.62
C GLU A 85 -23.85 37.70 -24.13
N ASN A 86 -23.75 36.41 -24.48
CA ASN A 86 -23.62 35.86 -25.83
C ASN A 86 -22.30 36.11 -26.55
N ASP A 87 -21.37 36.87 -25.98
CA ASP A 87 -20.02 37.01 -26.54
C ASP A 87 -19.26 35.68 -26.52
N VAL A 88 -18.36 35.52 -27.49
CA VAL A 88 -17.53 34.32 -27.64
C VAL A 88 -16.09 34.64 -27.28
N VAL A 89 -15.62 34.03 -26.20
CA VAL A 89 -14.23 34.06 -25.74
C VAL A 89 -13.53 32.81 -26.25
N THR A 90 -12.42 32.96 -26.96
CA THR A 90 -11.64 31.84 -27.50
C THR A 90 -10.26 31.81 -26.88
N PHE A 91 -9.89 30.67 -26.29
CA PHE A 91 -8.55 30.39 -25.77
C PHE A 91 -7.82 29.48 -26.76
N GLY A 92 -6.79 29.99 -27.44
CA GLY A 92 -6.18 29.30 -28.56
C GLY A 92 -7.21 29.05 -29.68
N LYS A 93 -7.65 27.80 -29.87
CA LYS A 93 -8.72 27.43 -30.81
C LYS A 93 -10.04 27.01 -30.16
N VAL A 94 -10.11 26.98 -28.83
CA VAL A 94 -11.31 26.50 -28.11
C VAL A 94 -12.18 27.69 -27.71
N ALA A 95 -13.42 27.71 -28.19
CA ALA A 95 -14.34 28.83 -28.03
C ALA A 95 -15.42 28.55 -26.97
N TYR A 96 -15.70 29.55 -26.14
CA TYR A 96 -16.72 29.55 -25.10
C TYR A 96 -17.63 30.77 -25.26
N ARG A 97 -18.94 30.55 -25.19
CA ARG A 97 -19.96 31.60 -25.19
C ARG A 97 -20.34 31.98 -23.77
N VAL A 98 -20.35 33.28 -23.47
CA VAL A 98 -20.85 33.81 -22.20
C VAL A 98 -22.36 33.67 -22.16
N LYS A 99 -22.93 33.16 -21.06
CA LYS A 99 -24.37 33.06 -20.85
C LYS A 99 -24.74 33.53 -19.45
N SER A 100 -25.77 34.37 -19.33
CA SER A 100 -26.30 34.76 -18.03
C SER A 100 -27.17 33.64 -17.44
N VAL A 101 -27.11 33.47 -16.13
CA VAL A 101 -27.86 32.48 -15.36
C VAL A 101 -28.38 33.14 -14.09
N THR A 102 -29.68 33.00 -13.82
CA THR A 102 -30.30 33.50 -12.59
C THR A 102 -29.88 32.61 -11.42
N ALA A 103 -29.31 33.19 -10.36
CA ALA A 103 -28.88 32.44 -9.18
C ALA A 103 -30.08 31.76 -8.47
N PRO A 104 -29.97 30.51 -7.98
CA PRO A 104 -31.03 29.88 -7.20
C PRO A 104 -31.14 30.50 -5.79
N ALA A 105 -32.35 30.67 -5.27
CA ALA A 105 -32.58 31.22 -3.93
C ALA A 105 -32.04 30.28 -2.82
N PRO A 106 -31.49 30.82 -1.71
CA PRO A 106 -30.98 30.01 -0.60
C PRO A 106 -32.14 29.33 0.14
N ARG A 107 -32.01 28.02 0.42
CA ARG A 107 -33.02 27.23 1.14
C ARG A 107 -32.76 27.24 2.66
N PRO A 108 -33.81 27.34 3.51
CA PRO A 108 -33.68 27.32 4.96
C PRO A 108 -33.33 25.91 5.48
N GLN A 109 -32.57 25.86 6.58
CA GLN A 109 -32.27 24.63 7.33
C GLN A 109 -33.53 24.16 8.09
N VAL A 110 -33.95 22.90 7.87
CA VAL A 110 -35.07 22.28 8.59
C VAL A 110 -34.57 21.04 9.31
N VAL A 111 -34.80 21.01 10.62
CA VAL A 111 -34.56 19.86 11.52
C VAL A 111 -35.64 18.80 11.25
N PRO A 112 -35.34 17.49 11.12
CA PRO A 112 -36.33 16.53 10.66
C PRO A 112 -37.33 16.19 11.77
N SER A 113 -38.62 16.42 11.50
CA SER A 113 -39.72 15.78 12.22
C SER A 113 -40.25 14.64 11.34
N PHE A 114 -40.26 13.42 11.86
CA PHE A 114 -40.82 12.26 11.17
C PHE A 114 -42.35 12.31 11.21
N THR A 115 -43.00 12.31 10.05
CA THR A 115 -44.43 12.03 9.90
C THR A 115 -44.65 11.00 8.80
N THR A 116 -45.54 10.05 9.11
CA THR A 116 -46.01 8.92 8.29
C THR A 116 -46.46 9.28 6.86
N PRO A 117 -46.46 8.31 5.91
CA PRO A 117 -46.60 8.59 4.49
C PRO A 117 -48.04 9.00 4.11
N LYS A 118 -48.18 10.11 3.38
CA LYS A 118 -49.39 10.42 2.62
C LYS A 118 -49.42 9.58 1.33
N THR A 119 -50.54 8.90 1.12
CA THR A 119 -50.92 8.21 -0.11
C THR A 119 -51.17 9.22 -1.24
N GLY A 120 -50.52 9.02 -2.39
CA GLY A 120 -50.83 9.69 -3.66
C GLY A 120 -49.63 10.41 -4.29
N SER A 121 -48.80 9.69 -5.05
CA SER A 121 -47.84 10.30 -5.98
C SER A 121 -48.37 10.18 -7.41
N PRO A 122 -48.21 11.22 -8.26
CA PRO A 122 -48.63 11.17 -9.66
C PRO A 122 -47.78 10.18 -10.47
N PRO A 123 -48.32 9.58 -11.54
CA PRO A 123 -47.60 8.61 -12.36
C PRO A 123 -46.47 9.31 -13.13
N GLY A 124 -45.21 9.01 -12.79
CA GLY A 124 -44.03 9.42 -13.58
C GLY A 124 -42.82 9.97 -12.81
N GLY A 125 -42.87 10.12 -11.48
CA GLY A 125 -41.74 10.61 -10.68
C GLY A 125 -40.80 9.49 -10.21
N THR A 126 -39.48 9.70 -10.29
CA THR A 126 -38.49 8.80 -9.69
C THR A 126 -38.60 8.77 -8.17
N ILE A 127 -38.84 7.60 -7.59
CA ILE A 127 -38.77 7.38 -6.15
C ILE A 127 -37.34 6.89 -5.85
N VAL A 128 -36.65 7.60 -4.93
CA VAL A 128 -35.40 7.09 -4.35
C VAL A 128 -35.59 6.90 -2.88
N ARG A 129 -35.16 5.73 -2.44
CA ARG A 129 -35.21 5.30 -1.05
C ARG A 129 -33.78 5.23 -0.54
N GLN A 130 -33.57 5.77 0.64
CA GLN A 130 -32.25 5.84 1.29
C GLN A 130 -32.35 5.13 2.64
N LEU A 131 -31.44 4.17 2.86
CA LEU A 131 -31.32 3.46 4.12
C LEU A 131 -29.90 3.74 4.68
N PRO A 132 -29.77 4.25 5.91
CA PRO A 132 -28.46 4.42 6.53
C PRO A 132 -27.82 3.04 6.73
N VAL A 133 -26.55 2.88 6.36
CA VAL A 133 -25.81 1.63 6.54
C VAL A 133 -24.92 1.77 7.77
N SER A 134 -25.25 1.05 8.84
CA SER A 134 -24.48 1.04 10.09
C SER A 134 -23.88 -0.34 10.33
N VAL A 135 -22.58 -0.41 10.63
CA VAL A 135 -21.92 -1.65 11.07
C VAL A 135 -22.10 -1.80 12.58
N SER A 136 -23.34 -1.98 13.06
CA SER A 136 -23.54 -2.32 14.47
C SER A 136 -23.26 -3.81 14.66
N GLY A 137 -22.21 -4.14 15.42
CA GLY A 137 -21.86 -5.50 15.84
C GLY A 137 -22.87 -6.16 16.80
N GLY A 138 -24.13 -5.74 16.76
CA GLY A 138 -25.27 -6.34 17.42
C GLY A 138 -26.46 -6.17 16.49
N VAL A 139 -27.30 -7.20 16.40
CA VAL A 139 -28.53 -7.23 15.61
C VAL A 139 -29.26 -5.89 15.76
N PRO A 140 -29.26 -4.99 14.75
CA PRO A 140 -30.01 -3.76 14.88
C PRO A 140 -31.49 -4.13 14.73
N ALA A 141 -32.27 -3.69 15.70
CA ALA A 141 -33.72 -3.74 15.69
C ALA A 141 -34.24 -3.06 14.42
N ILE A 142 -34.64 -3.86 13.43
CA ILE A 142 -35.51 -3.43 12.34
C ILE A 142 -36.63 -4.47 12.27
N VAL A 143 -37.50 -4.43 13.26
CA VAL A 143 -38.86 -4.93 13.10
C VAL A 143 -39.70 -3.68 12.88
N ASP A 144 -40.14 -3.47 11.64
CA ASP A 144 -41.25 -2.57 11.39
C ASP A 144 -42.33 -3.27 10.56
N ALA A 145 -43.57 -2.93 10.93
CA ALA A 145 -44.77 -3.72 10.69
C ALA A 145 -45.38 -3.43 9.31
N SER A 146 -45.09 -4.26 8.32
CA SER A 146 -46.03 -4.81 7.31
C SER A 146 -45.28 -5.39 6.11
N PRO A 147 -45.69 -6.56 5.56
CA PRO A 147 -45.07 -7.12 4.37
C PRO A 147 -45.56 -6.42 3.10
N SER A 148 -44.65 -6.13 2.16
CA SER A 148 -44.97 -5.76 0.78
C SER A 148 -44.15 -6.61 -0.21
N GLY A 149 -44.83 -7.23 -1.17
CA GLY A 149 -44.22 -8.11 -2.19
C GLY A 149 -43.55 -7.40 -3.37
N ALA A 150 -43.33 -8.19 -4.44
CA ALA A 150 -42.63 -7.89 -5.71
C ALA A 150 -41.08 -7.90 -5.71
N SER A 151 -40.43 -8.64 -4.82
CA SER A 151 -38.95 -8.82 -4.82
C SER A 151 -38.44 -9.70 -5.97
N HIS A 152 -37.29 -9.32 -6.52
CA HIS A 152 -36.58 -9.99 -7.61
C HIS A 152 -35.48 -10.98 -7.14
N LEU A 153 -35.42 -11.28 -5.85
CA LEU A 153 -34.57 -12.36 -5.32
C LEU A 153 -35.06 -13.71 -5.83
N LYS A 154 -34.16 -14.55 -6.35
CA LYS A 154 -34.46 -15.90 -6.84
C LYS A 154 -34.69 -16.91 -5.70
N VAL A 155 -35.48 -16.55 -4.69
CA VAL A 155 -35.83 -17.38 -3.54
C VAL A 155 -37.31 -17.74 -3.62
N THR A 156 -37.62 -18.97 -4.01
CA THR A 156 -38.99 -19.50 -4.04
C THR A 156 -39.38 -20.05 -2.66
N ALA A 157 -40.54 -19.63 -2.15
CA ALA A 157 -41.07 -20.08 -0.85
C ALA A 157 -42.61 -20.10 -0.86
N GLN A 158 -43.21 -21.02 -0.12
CA GLN A 158 -44.66 -21.17 0.01
C GLN A 158 -45.23 -20.28 1.14
N SER A 159 -44.38 -19.83 2.07
CA SER A 159 -44.74 -18.89 3.14
C SER A 159 -43.68 -17.78 3.32
N LEU A 160 -44.06 -16.69 3.99
CA LEU A 160 -43.14 -15.59 4.34
C LEU A 160 -42.04 -16.03 5.31
N GLU A 161 -42.34 -16.99 6.19
CA GLU A 161 -41.40 -17.54 7.16
C GLU A 161 -40.34 -18.42 6.48
N GLU A 162 -40.77 -19.31 5.59
CA GLU A 162 -39.87 -20.12 4.76
C GLU A 162 -38.99 -19.23 3.86
N ARG A 163 -39.52 -18.09 3.39
CA ARG A 163 -38.75 -17.11 2.62
C ARG A 163 -37.64 -16.46 3.45
N ARG A 164 -37.92 -16.13 4.72
CA ARG A 164 -36.94 -15.56 5.66
C ARG A 164 -35.85 -16.58 6.01
N GLU A 165 -36.23 -17.82 6.31
CA GLU A 165 -35.27 -18.90 6.60
C GLU A 165 -34.33 -19.18 5.42
N LYS A 166 -34.88 -19.32 4.22
CA LYS A 166 -34.07 -19.53 3.00
C LYS A 166 -33.10 -18.38 2.73
N LYS A 167 -33.51 -17.14 2.98
CA LYS A 167 -32.62 -15.96 2.86
C LYS A 167 -31.48 -15.99 3.87
N LEU A 168 -31.77 -16.32 5.12
CA LEU A 168 -30.75 -16.43 6.16
C LEU A 168 -29.76 -17.55 5.82
N SER A 169 -30.25 -18.71 5.40
CA SER A 169 -29.41 -19.84 4.95
C SER A 169 -28.51 -19.43 3.79
N LEU A 170 -29.05 -18.71 2.80
CA LEU A 170 -28.30 -18.23 1.65
C LEU A 170 -27.19 -17.24 2.06
N LEU A 171 -27.48 -16.28 2.94
CA LEU A 171 -26.46 -15.36 3.48
C LEU A 171 -25.35 -16.09 4.24
N LEU A 172 -25.71 -17.13 5.02
CA LEU A 172 -24.74 -17.96 5.74
C LEU A 172 -23.86 -18.77 4.79
N GLU A 173 -24.42 -19.37 3.74
CA GLU A 173 -23.66 -20.10 2.71
C GLU A 173 -22.69 -19.19 1.97
N ILE A 174 -23.16 -18.01 1.56
CA ILE A 174 -22.32 -16.98 0.93
C ILE A 174 -21.20 -16.57 1.87
N SER A 175 -21.51 -16.25 3.13
CA SER A 175 -20.50 -15.85 4.11
C SER A 175 -19.39 -16.90 4.23
N LYS A 176 -19.76 -18.19 4.30
CA LYS A 176 -18.81 -19.30 4.31
C LYS A 176 -17.95 -19.33 3.03
N GLU A 177 -18.55 -19.21 1.85
CA GLU A 177 -17.80 -19.25 0.59
C GLU A 177 -16.88 -18.04 0.38
N LEU A 178 -17.33 -16.85 0.77
CA LEU A 178 -16.51 -15.64 0.73
C LEU A 178 -15.34 -15.71 1.73
N SER A 179 -15.57 -16.28 2.92
CA SER A 179 -14.52 -16.41 3.94
C SER A 179 -13.37 -17.35 3.54
N LYS A 180 -13.60 -18.25 2.59
CA LYS A 180 -12.57 -19.14 2.04
C LYS A 180 -11.61 -18.43 1.09
N GLN A 181 -11.96 -17.25 0.58
CA GLN A 181 -11.15 -16.55 -0.40
C GLN A 181 -10.05 -15.75 0.28
N GLN A 182 -8.79 -16.09 0.00
CA GLN A 182 -7.63 -15.38 0.52
C GLN A 182 -7.23 -14.19 -0.37
N GLU A 183 -7.40 -14.33 -1.69
CA GLU A 183 -7.06 -13.33 -2.69
C GLU A 183 -8.23 -12.38 -2.97
N LEU A 184 -7.95 -11.07 -2.99
CA LEU A 184 -8.95 -10.03 -3.17
C LEU A 184 -9.69 -10.19 -4.51
N ASP A 185 -8.97 -10.41 -5.60
CA ASP A 185 -9.60 -10.49 -6.93
C ASP A 185 -10.56 -11.69 -7.05
N ARG A 186 -10.20 -12.85 -6.46
CA ARG A 186 -11.08 -14.02 -6.39
C ARG A 186 -12.31 -13.75 -5.54
N LEU A 187 -12.13 -13.06 -4.42
CA LEU A 187 -13.24 -12.67 -3.56
C LEU A 187 -14.21 -11.75 -4.31
N LEU A 188 -13.70 -10.71 -4.97
CA LEU A 188 -14.52 -9.78 -5.75
C LEU A 188 -15.26 -10.49 -6.90
N ASP A 189 -14.59 -11.42 -7.58
CA ASP A 189 -15.19 -12.24 -8.64
C ASP A 189 -16.36 -13.07 -8.11
N LYS A 190 -16.19 -13.71 -6.94
CA LYS A 190 -17.25 -14.48 -6.27
C LYS A 190 -18.42 -13.61 -5.81
N VAL A 191 -18.15 -12.42 -5.27
CA VAL A 191 -19.21 -11.46 -4.89
C VAL A 191 -20.06 -11.11 -6.12
N VAL A 192 -19.43 -10.84 -7.25
CA VAL A 192 -20.13 -10.54 -8.50
C VAL A 192 -20.94 -11.75 -9.00
N ASP A 193 -20.34 -12.95 -9.00
CA ASP A 193 -21.02 -14.17 -9.45
C ASP A 193 -22.25 -14.49 -8.59
N PHE A 194 -22.13 -14.42 -7.26
CA PHE A 194 -23.26 -14.58 -6.35
C PHE A 194 -24.34 -13.53 -6.60
N THR A 195 -23.96 -12.29 -6.86
CA THR A 195 -24.94 -11.23 -7.19
C THR A 195 -25.78 -11.61 -8.41
N PHE A 196 -25.18 -12.14 -9.49
CA PHE A 196 -25.93 -12.61 -10.67
C PHE A 196 -26.75 -13.87 -10.44
N GLN A 197 -26.28 -14.76 -9.57
CA GLN A 197 -26.98 -15.98 -9.21
C GLN A 197 -28.24 -15.66 -8.40
N ILE A 198 -28.16 -14.72 -7.47
CA ILE A 198 -29.20 -14.44 -6.48
C ILE A 198 -30.19 -13.38 -6.98
N MET A 199 -29.70 -12.39 -7.73
CA MET A 199 -30.49 -11.25 -8.20
C MET A 199 -30.62 -11.24 -9.72
N ASN A 200 -31.77 -10.78 -10.21
CA ASN A 200 -31.97 -10.58 -11.64
C ASN A 200 -31.47 -9.19 -12.09
N VAL A 201 -30.15 -9.07 -12.20
CA VAL A 201 -29.46 -7.83 -12.61
C VAL A 201 -28.80 -7.99 -13.98
N ASP A 202 -28.62 -6.87 -14.69
CA ASP A 202 -27.94 -6.81 -15.98
C ASP A 202 -26.44 -6.55 -15.80
N ARG A 203 -26.08 -5.66 -14.87
CA ARG A 203 -24.68 -5.32 -14.56
C ARG A 203 -24.44 -5.28 -13.06
N VAL A 204 -23.21 -5.65 -12.70
CA VAL A 204 -22.69 -5.57 -11.33
C VAL A 204 -21.30 -4.95 -11.39
N SER A 205 -21.05 -3.97 -10.53
CA SER A 205 -19.77 -3.29 -10.43
C SER A 205 -19.38 -3.10 -8.97
N ILE A 206 -18.12 -3.41 -8.66
CA ILE A 206 -17.48 -3.13 -7.37
C ILE A 206 -16.39 -2.08 -7.60
N LEU A 207 -16.56 -0.93 -6.97
CA LEU A 207 -15.56 0.15 -6.96
C LEU A 207 -14.99 0.21 -5.55
N LEU A 208 -13.66 0.17 -5.42
CA LEU A 208 -13.01 0.32 -4.12
C LEU A 208 -12.41 1.71 -4.00
N LEU A 209 -12.47 2.28 -2.80
CA LEU A 209 -11.76 3.51 -2.48
C LEU A 209 -10.26 3.23 -2.40
N GLU A 210 -9.50 4.06 -3.09
CA GLU A 210 -8.05 4.10 -2.98
C GLU A 210 -7.67 4.94 -1.74
N PRO A 211 -6.96 4.38 -0.75
CA PRO A 211 -6.71 5.07 0.52
C PRO A 211 -5.93 6.38 0.40
N THR A 212 -5.12 6.55 -0.65
CA THR A 212 -4.25 7.72 -0.84
C THR A 212 -4.94 8.87 -1.56
N THR A 213 -5.73 8.58 -2.60
CA THR A 213 -6.39 9.61 -3.43
C THR A 213 -7.85 9.83 -3.04
N SER A 214 -8.43 8.95 -2.22
CA SER A 214 -9.88 8.90 -1.93
C SER A 214 -10.75 8.76 -3.19
N GLU A 215 -10.18 8.30 -4.30
CA GLU A 215 -10.91 8.07 -5.54
C GLU A 215 -11.52 6.67 -5.56
N LEU A 216 -12.74 6.57 -6.11
CA LEU A 216 -13.39 5.29 -6.37
C LEU A 216 -12.85 4.68 -7.65
N VAL A 217 -12.12 3.59 -7.51
CA VAL A 217 -11.50 2.86 -8.63
C VAL A 217 -12.31 1.59 -8.90
N PRO A 218 -12.79 1.37 -10.13
CA PRO A 218 -13.41 0.10 -10.52
C PRO A 218 -12.41 -1.04 -10.36
N ARG A 219 -12.75 -2.03 -9.53
CA ARG A 219 -11.93 -3.23 -9.33
C ARG A 219 -12.54 -4.45 -10.00
N MET A 220 -13.86 -4.53 -10.05
CA MET A 220 -14.57 -5.61 -10.75
C MET A 220 -15.82 -5.05 -11.41
N SER A 221 -16.10 -5.45 -12.65
CA SER A 221 -17.35 -5.11 -13.32
C SER A 221 -17.70 -6.17 -14.35
N LYS A 222 -18.91 -6.73 -14.26
CA LYS A 222 -19.42 -7.73 -15.21
C LYS A 222 -20.81 -7.33 -15.70
N SER A 223 -21.10 -7.72 -16.94
CA SER A 223 -22.41 -7.59 -17.57
C SER A 223 -22.90 -8.96 -18.01
N ARG A 224 -24.20 -9.22 -17.86
CA ARG A 224 -24.86 -10.46 -18.33
C ARG A 224 -24.71 -10.66 -19.85
N THR A 225 -24.61 -9.58 -20.61
CA THR A 225 -24.55 -9.59 -22.09
C THR A 225 -23.13 -9.54 -22.68
N GLY A 226 -22.08 -9.65 -21.85
CA GLY A 226 -20.71 -9.88 -22.35
C GLY A 226 -20.03 -8.70 -23.06
N GLY A 227 -20.22 -7.46 -22.59
CA GLY A 227 -19.53 -6.27 -23.13
C GLY A 227 -18.32 -5.82 -22.31
N SER A 228 -17.17 -5.58 -22.97
CA SER A 228 -15.87 -5.19 -22.38
C SER A 228 -15.80 -3.79 -21.74
N GLY A 229 -16.95 -3.14 -21.51
CA GLY A 229 -17.04 -1.76 -21.03
C GLY A 229 -17.58 -1.57 -19.61
N ALA A 230 -17.93 -2.63 -18.87
CA ALA A 230 -18.74 -2.55 -17.64
C ALA A 230 -18.22 -1.56 -16.58
N ALA A 231 -16.90 -1.36 -16.46
CA ALA A 231 -16.29 -0.40 -15.51
C ALA A 231 -16.63 1.09 -15.79
N LYS A 232 -17.00 1.45 -17.02
CA LYS A 232 -17.35 2.84 -17.40
C LYS A 232 -18.81 3.22 -17.15
N HIS A 233 -19.59 2.35 -16.49
CA HIS A 233 -21.07 2.44 -16.46
C HIS A 233 -21.67 2.75 -15.09
N VAL A 234 -20.88 3.05 -14.07
CA VAL A 234 -21.41 3.47 -12.76
C VAL A 234 -21.58 4.99 -12.75
N PRO A 235 -22.79 5.52 -12.51
CA PRO A 235 -22.99 6.95 -12.35
C PRO A 235 -22.21 7.51 -11.15
N GLN A 236 -21.28 8.44 -11.41
CA GLN A 236 -20.45 9.06 -10.37
C GLN A 236 -21.26 9.76 -9.28
N SER A 237 -22.43 10.31 -9.64
CA SER A 237 -23.33 10.98 -8.70
C SER A 237 -23.94 10.01 -7.68
N ILE A 238 -24.32 8.80 -8.10
CA ILE A 238 -24.83 7.75 -7.21
C ILE A 238 -23.70 7.20 -6.35
N ALA A 239 -22.56 6.90 -6.97
CA ALA A 239 -21.39 6.36 -6.31
C ALA A 239 -20.86 7.29 -5.19
N ARG A 240 -20.65 8.57 -5.53
CA ARG A 240 -20.16 9.57 -4.59
C ARG A 240 -21.14 9.79 -3.44
N LYS A 241 -22.44 9.87 -3.72
CA LYS A 241 -23.47 10.04 -2.69
C LYS A 241 -23.50 8.88 -1.70
N ALA A 242 -23.42 7.64 -2.19
CA ALA A 242 -23.39 6.45 -1.34
C ALA A 242 -22.17 6.44 -0.39
N VAL A 243 -21.02 6.94 -0.86
CA VAL A 243 -19.80 7.07 -0.05
C VAL A 243 -19.89 8.24 0.94
N GLU A 244 -20.21 9.44 0.47
CA GLU A 244 -20.21 10.68 1.27
C GLU A 244 -21.28 10.65 2.36
N GLU A 245 -22.48 10.19 2.04
CA GLU A 245 -23.61 10.14 2.97
C GLU A 245 -23.73 8.80 3.71
N ARG A 246 -22.95 7.77 3.32
CA ARG A 246 -23.00 6.40 3.90
C ARG A 246 -24.41 5.78 3.85
N VAL A 247 -25.10 6.00 2.74
CA VAL A 247 -26.47 5.52 2.51
C VAL A 247 -26.50 4.55 1.35
N ALA A 248 -27.32 3.51 1.49
CA ALA A 248 -27.73 2.70 0.37
C ALA A 248 -28.79 3.45 -0.45
N ILE A 249 -28.74 3.32 -1.77
CA ILE A 249 -29.58 4.04 -2.71
C ILE A 249 -30.31 3.02 -3.59
N LEU A 250 -31.64 3.12 -3.64
CA LEU A 250 -32.49 2.45 -4.62
C LEU A 250 -33.11 3.51 -5.54
N SER A 251 -32.97 3.34 -6.86
CA SER A 251 -33.52 4.24 -7.86
C SER A 251 -34.42 3.47 -8.85
N ASP A 252 -35.70 3.83 -8.89
CA ASP A 252 -36.72 3.22 -9.75
C ASP A 252 -36.66 3.67 -11.23
N ASN A 253 -36.20 4.91 -11.45
CA ASN A 253 -36.00 5.53 -12.77
C ASN A 253 -34.80 6.50 -12.71
N ALA A 254 -33.60 5.97 -12.93
CA ALA A 254 -32.37 6.75 -12.74
C ALA A 254 -32.29 7.98 -13.68
N ALA A 255 -32.74 7.83 -14.93
CA ALA A 255 -32.69 8.89 -15.95
C ALA A 255 -33.60 10.09 -15.69
N ALA A 256 -34.68 9.92 -14.90
CA ALA A 256 -35.62 10.98 -14.56
C ALA A 256 -35.37 11.63 -13.18
N ASP A 257 -34.32 11.24 -12.44
CA ASP A 257 -34.08 11.77 -11.09
C ASP A 257 -33.44 13.17 -11.10
N GLU A 258 -34.17 14.16 -10.59
CA GLU A 258 -33.68 15.54 -10.50
C GLU A 258 -32.50 15.74 -9.55
N ARG A 259 -32.28 14.83 -8.59
CA ARG A 259 -31.15 14.89 -7.63
C ARG A 259 -29.84 14.40 -8.22
N PHE A 260 -29.90 13.65 -9.31
CA PHE A 260 -28.73 13.10 -9.99
C PHE A 260 -28.53 13.68 -11.40
N LYS A 261 -28.88 14.97 -11.61
CA LYS A 261 -28.70 15.66 -12.91
C LYS A 261 -27.22 15.63 -13.35
N GLY A 262 -26.91 14.80 -14.35
CA GLY A 262 -25.59 14.70 -14.99
C GLY A 262 -25.65 13.89 -16.28
N LYS A 263 -24.86 14.27 -17.30
CA LYS A 263 -24.80 13.60 -18.62
C LYS A 263 -24.56 12.09 -18.52
N SER A 264 -23.88 11.63 -17.47
CA SER A 264 -23.50 10.22 -17.24
C SER A 264 -24.68 9.26 -17.13
N ILE A 265 -25.81 9.67 -16.55
CA ILE A 265 -26.98 8.80 -16.36
C ILE A 265 -27.77 8.63 -17.67
N LEU A 266 -27.86 9.70 -18.47
CA LEU A 266 -28.47 9.69 -19.80
C LEU A 266 -27.62 8.89 -20.80
N ILE A 267 -26.30 8.91 -20.67
CA ILE A 267 -25.35 8.20 -21.55
C ILE A 267 -25.33 6.68 -21.28
N GLN A 268 -25.62 6.24 -20.06
CA GLN A 268 -25.47 4.83 -19.63
C GLN A 268 -26.78 4.02 -19.66
N SER A 269 -27.90 4.62 -20.11
CA SER A 269 -29.24 4.00 -20.26
C SER A 269 -29.75 3.23 -19.04
N VAL A 270 -29.41 3.70 -17.84
CA VAL A 270 -29.80 3.06 -16.57
C VAL A 270 -31.31 3.27 -16.35
N ARG A 271 -32.08 2.18 -16.26
CA ARG A 271 -33.51 2.26 -15.98
C ARG A 271 -33.80 2.13 -14.50
N SER A 272 -33.21 1.16 -13.82
CA SER A 272 -33.26 1.04 -12.36
C SER A 272 -31.91 0.60 -11.80
N ALA A 273 -31.57 1.04 -10.59
CA ALA A 273 -30.27 0.77 -9.98
C ALA A 273 -30.33 0.68 -8.46
N MET A 274 -29.43 -0.12 -7.88
CA MET A 274 -29.14 -0.12 -6.45
C MET A 274 -27.65 0.09 -6.22
N CYS A 275 -27.31 0.81 -5.16
CA CYS A 275 -25.95 1.05 -4.74
C CYS A 275 -25.88 0.92 -3.22
N THR A 276 -24.98 0.08 -2.71
CA THR A 276 -24.69 0.01 -1.28
C THR A 276 -23.22 0.36 -1.03
N PRO A 277 -22.91 1.17 -0.01
CA PRO A 277 -21.55 1.30 0.46
C PRO A 277 -21.07 -0.03 1.07
N LEU A 278 -19.80 -0.35 0.83
CA LEU A 278 -19.10 -1.47 1.46
C LEU A 278 -18.44 -0.95 2.72
N MET A 279 -19.08 -1.15 3.87
CA MET A 279 -18.66 -0.60 5.15
C MET A 279 -17.67 -1.52 5.85
N GLY A 280 -16.49 -0.99 6.20
CA GLY A 280 -15.49 -1.65 7.04
C GLY A 280 -15.92 -1.67 8.52
N THR A 281 -15.22 -2.48 9.31
CA THR A 281 -15.53 -2.68 10.74
C THR A 281 -15.43 -1.40 11.59
N ASP A 282 -14.70 -0.40 11.13
CA ASP A 282 -14.49 0.91 11.76
C ASP A 282 -15.42 2.02 11.20
N GLN A 283 -16.51 1.65 10.53
CA GLN A 283 -17.41 2.57 9.82
C GLN A 283 -16.74 3.34 8.67
N THR A 284 -15.56 2.92 8.20
CA THR A 284 -14.98 3.46 6.98
C THR A 284 -15.67 2.87 5.76
N VAL A 285 -15.77 3.66 4.71
CA VAL A 285 -16.27 3.15 3.42
C VAL A 285 -15.07 2.56 2.69
N LEU A 286 -15.11 1.26 2.40
CA LEU A 286 -14.07 0.57 1.64
C LEU A 286 -14.30 0.72 0.12
N GLY A 287 -15.53 1.02 -0.28
CA GLY A 287 -15.97 1.08 -1.66
C GLY A 287 -17.49 1.04 -1.77
N ILE A 288 -17.98 0.66 -2.95
CA ILE A 288 -19.41 0.46 -3.22
C ILE A 288 -19.63 -0.84 -4.01
N LEU A 289 -20.79 -1.45 -3.79
CA LEU A 289 -21.36 -2.47 -4.65
C LEU A 289 -22.56 -1.86 -5.38
N TYR A 290 -22.46 -1.81 -6.70
CA TYR A 290 -23.45 -1.21 -7.58
C TYR A 290 -24.05 -2.27 -8.50
N VAL A 291 -25.37 -2.24 -8.67
CA VAL A 291 -26.10 -3.10 -9.59
C VAL A 291 -27.14 -2.31 -10.37
N ASP A 292 -27.40 -2.69 -11.61
CA ASP A 292 -28.48 -2.08 -12.39
C ASP A 292 -29.18 -3.02 -13.37
N ASN A 293 -30.29 -2.50 -13.89
CA ASN A 293 -31.07 -3.09 -14.97
C ASN A 293 -31.26 -2.04 -16.07
N LEU A 294 -31.00 -2.45 -17.31
CA LEU A 294 -31.07 -1.65 -18.53
C LEU A 294 -32.43 -1.76 -19.24
N THR A 295 -33.16 -2.84 -18.98
CA THR A 295 -34.37 -3.21 -19.73
C THR A 295 -35.67 -2.82 -19.01
N ALA A 296 -35.69 -2.90 -17.68
CA ALA A 296 -36.89 -2.65 -16.87
C ALA A 296 -36.72 -1.51 -15.83
N THR A 297 -37.72 -0.65 -15.74
CA THR A 297 -37.94 0.31 -14.64
C THR A 297 -38.69 -0.39 -13.50
N HIS A 298 -38.53 0.06 -12.25
CA HIS A 298 -39.11 -0.59 -11.06
C HIS A 298 -38.72 -2.06 -10.88
N SER A 299 -37.48 -2.43 -11.25
CA SER A 299 -37.00 -3.81 -11.18
C SER A 299 -36.51 -4.25 -9.80
N PHE A 300 -36.58 -3.39 -8.79
CA PHE A 300 -36.03 -3.66 -7.47
C PHE A 300 -36.97 -3.15 -6.38
N ALA A 301 -37.23 -3.98 -5.37
CA ALA A 301 -38.01 -3.64 -4.19
C ALA A 301 -37.11 -3.24 -3.02
N ASP A 302 -37.70 -2.69 -1.94
CA ASP A 302 -36.99 -2.39 -0.69
C ASP A 302 -36.31 -3.64 -0.10
N GLU A 303 -36.99 -4.77 -0.20
CA GLU A 303 -36.48 -6.08 0.23
C GLU A 303 -35.22 -6.52 -0.54
N ASP A 304 -35.06 -6.06 -1.80
CA ASP A 304 -33.87 -6.33 -2.60
C ASP A 304 -32.70 -5.44 -2.18
N LEU A 305 -32.98 -4.18 -1.81
CA LEU A 305 -31.98 -3.25 -1.26
C LEU A 305 -31.50 -3.71 0.11
N GLU A 306 -32.40 -4.13 1.00
CA GLU A 306 -32.04 -4.70 2.32
C GLU A 306 -31.12 -5.92 2.18
N PHE A 307 -31.44 -6.82 1.25
CA PHE A 307 -30.59 -7.97 0.97
C PHE A 307 -29.22 -7.53 0.43
N LEU A 308 -29.18 -6.55 -0.49
CA LEU A 308 -27.94 -6.03 -1.04
C LEU A 308 -27.05 -5.38 0.04
N ILE A 309 -27.64 -4.68 1.01
CA ILE A 309 -26.91 -4.11 2.16
C ILE A 309 -26.28 -5.22 3.01
N ALA A 310 -27.06 -6.26 3.34
CA ALA A 310 -26.57 -7.39 4.13
C ALA A 310 -25.43 -8.13 3.40
N PHE A 311 -25.63 -8.42 2.11
CA PHE A 311 -24.64 -9.06 1.25
C PHE A 311 -23.38 -8.19 1.07
N GLY A 312 -23.56 -6.88 0.85
CA GLY A 312 -22.47 -5.91 0.77
C GLY A 312 -21.65 -5.84 2.06
N SER A 313 -22.30 -5.95 3.22
CA SER A 313 -21.61 -6.01 4.52
C SER A 313 -20.75 -7.27 4.65
N LEU A 314 -21.24 -8.43 4.21
CA LEU A 314 -20.44 -9.67 4.16
C LEU A 314 -19.23 -9.54 3.22
N ALA A 315 -19.45 -8.95 2.04
CA ALA A 315 -18.37 -8.68 1.09
C ALA A 315 -17.33 -7.71 1.67
N ALA A 316 -17.77 -6.66 2.37
CA ALA A 316 -16.89 -5.67 2.98
C ALA A 316 -15.96 -6.29 4.04
N VAL A 317 -16.49 -7.15 4.91
CA VAL A 317 -15.68 -7.91 5.89
C VAL A 317 -14.65 -8.78 5.17
N GLY A 318 -15.05 -9.48 4.10
CA GLY A 318 -14.14 -10.30 3.30
C GLY A 318 -13.01 -9.48 2.64
N ILE A 319 -13.36 -8.33 2.05
CA ILE A 319 -12.40 -7.39 1.44
C ILE A 319 -11.40 -6.88 2.49
N GLU A 320 -11.89 -6.50 3.67
CA GLU A 320 -11.05 -6.02 4.76
C GLU A 320 -10.07 -7.11 5.24
N ASN A 321 -10.56 -8.34 5.41
CA ASN A 321 -9.73 -9.48 5.81
C ASN A 321 -8.67 -9.83 4.76
N SER A 322 -9.03 -9.81 3.47
CA SER A 322 -8.06 -10.06 2.38
C SER A 322 -6.99 -8.96 2.33
N ARG A 323 -7.37 -7.68 2.46
CA ARG A 323 -6.41 -6.55 2.53
C ARG A 323 -5.47 -6.67 3.73
N ARG A 324 -5.98 -7.05 4.90
CA ARG A 324 -5.14 -7.28 6.11
C ARG A 324 -4.17 -8.45 5.91
N SER A 325 -4.66 -9.55 5.35
CA SER A 325 -3.84 -10.75 5.10
C SER A 325 -2.70 -10.45 4.12
N GLU A 326 -2.97 -9.71 3.05
CA GLU A 326 -1.96 -9.30 2.07
C GLU A 326 -0.90 -8.40 2.69
N ARG A 327 -1.31 -7.45 3.55
CA ARG A 327 -0.38 -6.60 4.29
C ARG A 327 0.53 -7.41 5.20
N LEU A 328 -0.02 -8.32 6.00
CA LEU A 328 0.76 -9.20 6.88
C LEU A 328 1.74 -10.06 6.08
N ARG A 329 1.32 -10.60 4.93
CA ARG A 329 2.19 -11.37 4.04
C ARG A 329 3.34 -10.52 3.51
N ARG A 330 3.07 -9.28 3.08
CA ARG A 330 4.09 -8.35 2.60
C ARG A 330 5.08 -7.97 3.70
N GLU A 331 4.60 -7.69 4.90
CA GLU A 331 5.45 -7.41 6.07
C GLU A 331 6.32 -8.63 6.41
N ALA A 332 5.77 -9.84 6.41
CA ALA A 332 6.53 -11.08 6.62
C ALA A 332 7.59 -11.32 5.52
N LEU A 333 7.29 -11.01 4.26
CA LEU A 333 8.27 -11.09 3.16
C LEU A 333 9.39 -10.07 3.31
N VAL A 334 9.06 -8.84 3.74
CA VAL A 334 10.06 -7.81 4.05
C VAL A 334 10.96 -8.31 5.17
N LEU A 335 10.39 -8.79 6.28
CA LEU A 335 11.15 -9.36 7.40
C LEU A 335 12.03 -10.55 6.97
N SER A 336 11.51 -11.47 6.15
CA SER A 336 12.27 -12.61 5.61
C SER A 336 13.45 -12.16 4.75
N ASN A 337 13.26 -11.13 3.91
CA ASN A 337 14.36 -10.56 3.14
C ASN A 337 15.37 -9.83 4.04
N PHE A 338 14.92 -9.15 5.10
CA PHE A 338 15.79 -8.54 6.11
C PHE A 338 16.59 -9.57 6.91
N GLN A 339 16.02 -10.73 7.24
CA GLN A 339 16.69 -11.85 7.92
C GLN A 339 17.84 -12.46 7.11
N ARG A 340 17.86 -12.30 5.78
CA ARG A 340 19.00 -12.74 4.96
C ARG A 340 20.23 -11.84 5.11
N TYR A 341 20.04 -10.62 5.63
CA TYR A 341 21.10 -9.63 5.81
C TYR A 341 21.46 -9.39 7.29
N PHE A 342 20.65 -9.91 8.22
CA PHE A 342 20.84 -9.79 9.66
C PHE A 342 20.50 -11.11 10.34
N ALA A 343 21.33 -11.58 11.29
CA ALA A 343 21.07 -12.81 12.04
C ALA A 343 19.61 -12.88 12.56
N PRO A 344 18.96 -14.06 12.60
CA PRO A 344 17.53 -14.21 12.96
C PRO A 344 17.13 -13.51 14.28
N ASN A 345 18.06 -13.48 15.23
CA ASN A 345 17.89 -12.89 16.55
C ASN A 345 17.87 -11.35 16.50
N LEU A 346 18.62 -10.72 15.58
CA LEU A 346 18.67 -9.28 15.39
C LEU A 346 17.42 -8.76 14.67
N ALA A 347 16.95 -9.48 13.65
CA ALA A 347 15.70 -9.14 12.95
C ALA A 347 14.48 -9.17 13.89
N SER A 348 14.42 -10.15 14.80
CA SER A 348 13.33 -10.29 15.77
C SER A 348 13.32 -9.15 16.80
N GLN A 349 14.49 -8.66 17.22
CA GLN A 349 14.58 -7.51 18.13
C GLN A 349 14.27 -6.17 17.45
N ILE A 350 14.70 -5.97 16.21
CA ILE A 350 14.33 -4.78 15.42
C ILE A 350 12.82 -4.72 15.23
N ALA A 351 12.19 -5.87 14.95
CA ALA A 351 10.72 -5.96 14.82
C ALA A 351 9.97 -5.64 16.12
N GLN A 352 10.62 -5.79 17.29
CA GLN A 352 10.04 -5.51 18.60
C GLN A 352 10.33 -4.08 19.12
N GLN A 353 11.22 -3.32 18.48
CA GLN A 353 11.47 -1.94 18.87
C GLN A 353 10.45 -0.99 18.23
N GLU A 354 9.62 -0.35 19.05
CA GLU A 354 8.78 0.78 18.63
C GLU A 354 9.65 2.04 18.46
N GLY A 355 10.06 2.34 17.22
CA GLY A 355 10.77 3.58 16.89
C GLY A 355 11.69 3.50 15.68
N ALA A 356 12.16 4.65 15.21
CA ALA A 356 13.21 4.69 14.20
C ALA A 356 14.53 4.19 14.81
N VAL A 357 15.25 3.33 14.09
CA VAL A 357 16.61 2.90 14.44
C VAL A 357 17.52 4.14 14.46
N GLN A 358 17.93 4.58 15.66
CA GLN A 358 18.74 5.79 15.82
C GLN A 358 20.24 5.48 15.62
N LEU A 359 20.96 6.47 15.08
CA LEU A 359 22.42 6.52 15.08
C LEU A 359 22.94 6.51 16.51
N GLY A 360 23.98 5.72 16.78
CA GLY A 360 24.56 5.59 18.11
C GLY A 360 24.75 4.14 18.52
N GLY A 361 25.32 3.96 19.70
CA GLY A 361 25.75 2.66 20.20
C GLY A 361 26.19 2.72 21.64
N THR A 362 26.52 1.56 22.20
CA THR A 362 27.01 1.42 23.57
C THR A 362 28.41 0.81 23.57
N LYS A 363 29.25 1.27 24.50
CA LYS A 363 30.50 0.59 24.80
C LYS A 363 30.18 -0.69 25.55
N ARG A 364 30.74 -1.82 25.11
CA ARG A 364 30.53 -3.12 25.75
C ARG A 364 31.69 -4.08 25.48
N PRO A 365 31.95 -5.03 26.40
CA PRO A 365 32.88 -6.12 26.15
C PRO A 365 32.29 -7.09 25.11
N VAL A 366 33.09 -7.45 24.12
CA VAL A 366 32.69 -8.33 23.00
C VAL A 366 33.86 -9.25 22.68
N VAL A 367 33.55 -10.49 22.31
CA VAL A 367 34.49 -11.39 21.64
C VAL A 367 34.42 -11.09 20.14
N ILE A 368 35.57 -10.79 19.55
CA ILE A 368 35.72 -10.52 18.12
C ILE A 368 36.47 -11.67 17.49
N PHE A 369 35.86 -12.25 16.45
CA PHE A 369 36.36 -13.37 15.68
C PHE A 369 36.59 -12.94 14.24
N PHE A 370 37.74 -13.32 13.69
CA PHE A 370 38.03 -13.24 12.27
C PHE A 370 38.49 -14.60 11.76
N SER A 371 37.99 -15.02 10.59
CA SER A 371 38.58 -16.09 9.78
C SER A 371 38.80 -15.62 8.36
N ASP A 372 39.86 -16.09 7.70
CA ASP A 372 40.23 -15.64 6.34
C ASP A 372 40.98 -16.77 5.61
N ILE A 373 40.72 -16.93 4.31
CA ILE A 373 41.22 -18.03 3.50
C ILE A 373 42.68 -17.76 3.10
N ARG A 374 43.57 -18.63 3.54
CA ARG A 374 44.99 -18.58 3.18
C ARG A 374 45.17 -18.86 1.69
N GLY A 375 45.87 -17.95 1.02
CA GLY A 375 46.17 -18.10 -0.40
C GLY A 375 44.98 -17.85 -1.33
N PHE A 376 43.94 -17.15 -0.85
CA PHE A 376 42.76 -16.86 -1.68
C PHE A 376 43.06 -15.96 -2.88
N THR A 377 43.84 -14.88 -2.72
CA THR A 377 44.12 -13.97 -3.84
C THR A 377 44.79 -14.67 -5.01
N PRO A 378 45.89 -15.45 -4.83
CA PRO A 378 46.45 -16.25 -5.92
C PRO A 378 45.47 -17.27 -6.50
N LEU A 379 44.64 -17.90 -5.67
CA LEU A 379 43.62 -18.84 -6.14
C LEU A 379 42.60 -18.16 -7.06
N SER A 380 42.15 -16.96 -6.70
CA SER A 380 41.17 -16.18 -7.45
C SER A 380 41.66 -15.67 -8.81
N GLU A 381 42.99 -15.58 -9.01
CA GLU A 381 43.59 -15.23 -10.30
C GLU A 381 43.58 -16.41 -11.28
N THR A 382 43.47 -17.64 -10.78
CA THR A 382 43.57 -18.88 -11.60
C THR A 382 42.22 -19.52 -11.92
N MET A 383 41.17 -19.20 -11.16
CA MET A 383 39.84 -19.77 -11.30
C MET A 383 38.88 -18.84 -12.06
N GLY A 384 37.88 -19.41 -12.74
CA GLY A 384 36.83 -18.62 -13.38
C GLY A 384 35.94 -17.90 -12.35
N PRO A 385 35.34 -16.72 -12.68
CA PRO A 385 34.49 -15.99 -11.75
C PRO A 385 33.32 -16.81 -11.17
N ASP A 386 32.67 -17.63 -11.99
CA ASP A 386 31.55 -18.48 -11.56
C ASP A 386 32.00 -19.62 -10.63
N GLU A 387 33.19 -20.17 -10.86
CA GLU A 387 33.76 -21.24 -10.04
C GLU A 387 34.17 -20.71 -8.66
N ILE A 388 34.78 -19.52 -8.61
CA ILE A 388 35.12 -18.82 -7.36
C ILE A 388 33.85 -18.50 -6.58
N ALA A 389 32.84 -17.95 -7.25
CA ALA A 389 31.58 -17.61 -6.61
C ALA A 389 30.90 -18.85 -6.00
N THR A 390 30.92 -19.98 -6.72
CA THR A 390 30.38 -21.26 -6.23
C THR A 390 31.18 -21.78 -5.03
N LEU A 391 32.50 -21.76 -5.10
CA LEU A 391 33.39 -22.18 -4.00
C LEU A 391 33.19 -21.32 -2.75
N LEU A 392 33.15 -20.00 -2.90
CA LEU A 392 32.89 -19.08 -1.79
C LEU A 392 31.49 -19.27 -1.21
N THR A 393 30.48 -19.49 -2.05
CA THR A 393 29.11 -19.72 -1.59
C THR A 393 29.03 -20.99 -0.73
N GLU A 394 29.62 -22.10 -1.19
CA GLU A 394 29.69 -23.34 -0.40
C GLU A 394 30.46 -23.13 0.92
N TYR A 395 31.61 -22.47 0.88
CA TYR A 395 32.41 -22.16 2.07
C TYR A 395 31.66 -21.29 3.08
N PHE A 396 31.13 -20.14 2.65
CA PHE A 396 30.43 -19.22 3.54
C PHE A 396 29.17 -19.85 4.11
N THR A 397 28.44 -20.65 3.34
CA THR A 397 27.23 -21.34 3.84
C THR A 397 27.56 -22.20 5.05
N GLU A 398 28.59 -23.04 4.96
CA GLU A 398 28.97 -23.92 6.06
C GLU A 398 29.52 -23.13 7.27
N MET A 399 30.45 -22.19 7.02
CA MET A 399 31.11 -21.45 8.09
C MET A 399 30.15 -20.54 8.87
N VAL A 400 29.19 -19.93 8.18
CA VAL A 400 28.20 -19.05 8.80
C VAL A 400 27.16 -19.85 9.59
N GLU A 401 26.76 -21.03 9.11
CA GLU A 401 25.86 -21.90 9.88
C GLU A 401 26.48 -22.27 11.23
N ILE A 402 27.77 -22.63 11.24
CA ILE A 402 28.51 -22.92 12.48
C ILE A 402 28.55 -21.69 13.42
N VAL A 403 28.74 -20.48 12.87
CA VAL A 403 28.67 -19.25 13.68
C VAL A 403 27.31 -19.14 14.37
N PHE A 404 26.21 -19.41 13.67
CA PHE A 404 24.87 -19.33 14.22
C PHE A 404 24.55 -20.47 15.21
N GLU A 405 25.01 -21.70 14.95
CA GLU A 405 24.89 -22.83 15.88
C GLU A 405 25.54 -22.51 17.24
N HIS A 406 26.67 -21.81 17.21
CA HIS A 406 27.36 -21.29 18.41
C HIS A 406 26.81 -19.95 18.90
N SER A 407 25.62 -19.52 18.44
CA SER A 407 24.95 -18.27 18.84
C SER A 407 25.77 -17.00 18.59
N GLY A 408 26.73 -17.06 17.67
CA GLY A 408 27.47 -15.90 17.20
C GLY A 408 26.63 -15.03 16.28
N THR A 409 27.01 -13.76 16.19
CA THR A 409 26.42 -12.80 15.24
C THR A 409 27.43 -12.56 14.12
N LEU A 410 27.04 -12.89 12.88
CA LEU A 410 27.78 -12.49 11.70
C LEU A 410 27.71 -10.96 11.55
N ASP A 411 28.85 -10.28 11.56
CA ASP A 411 28.94 -8.84 11.38
C ASP A 411 29.02 -8.50 9.88
N LYS A 412 30.05 -8.99 9.19
CA LYS A 412 30.17 -8.84 7.73
C LYS A 412 31.16 -9.82 7.10
N PHE A 413 31.10 -9.91 5.78
CA PHE A 413 32.16 -10.47 4.94
C PHE A 413 33.13 -9.37 4.50
N MET A 414 34.41 -9.69 4.46
CA MET A 414 35.47 -8.81 3.97
C MET A 414 36.28 -9.54 2.90
N GLY A 415 35.76 -9.58 1.67
CA GLY A 415 36.33 -10.43 0.62
C GLY A 415 36.07 -11.90 0.94
N ASP A 416 37.14 -12.65 1.19
CA ASP A 416 37.14 -14.05 1.64
C ASP A 416 37.14 -14.22 3.17
N ALA A 417 37.22 -13.11 3.90
CA ALA A 417 37.22 -13.11 5.36
C ALA A 417 35.82 -13.02 5.97
N ILE A 418 35.63 -13.67 7.12
CA ILE A 418 34.42 -13.62 7.95
C ILE A 418 34.75 -12.86 9.24
N MET A 419 33.88 -11.92 9.61
CA MET A 419 33.89 -11.28 10.92
C MET A 419 32.64 -11.67 11.71
N ALA A 420 32.83 -12.21 12.90
CA ALA A 420 31.74 -12.63 13.79
C ALA A 420 31.97 -12.14 15.23
N LEU A 421 30.87 -12.03 15.97
CA LEU A 421 30.82 -11.40 17.30
C LEU A 421 30.03 -12.25 18.29
N TRP A 422 30.50 -12.27 19.54
CA TRP A 422 29.73 -12.74 20.71
C TRP A 422 29.75 -11.65 21.79
N GLY A 423 28.61 -11.34 22.40
CA GLY A 423 28.45 -10.19 23.30
C GLY A 423 27.73 -8.98 22.66
N ALA A 424 27.52 -9.00 21.35
CA ALA A 424 26.80 -7.98 20.61
C ALA A 424 25.96 -8.61 19.47
N PRO A 425 24.69 -8.21 19.28
CA PRO A 425 23.90 -7.28 20.11
C PRO A 425 23.48 -7.88 21.47
N ILE A 426 23.48 -9.21 21.57
CA ILE A 426 23.09 -9.97 22.75
C ILE A 426 24.34 -10.59 23.36
N ALA A 427 24.42 -10.58 24.70
CA ALA A 427 25.53 -11.16 25.45
C ALA A 427 25.07 -12.35 26.27
N HIS A 428 25.95 -13.34 26.38
CA HIS A 428 25.78 -14.53 27.22
C HIS A 428 27.02 -14.69 28.11
N GLU A 429 26.87 -15.41 29.22
CA GLU A 429 27.98 -15.61 30.15
C GLU A 429 29.09 -16.53 29.61
N ASP A 430 28.79 -17.31 28.58
CA ASP A 430 29.65 -18.32 27.94
C ASP A 430 30.10 -17.92 26.52
N ASP A 431 29.96 -16.64 26.16
CA ASP A 431 30.29 -16.10 24.83
C ASP A 431 31.73 -16.45 24.37
N ALA A 432 32.70 -16.46 25.29
CA ALA A 432 34.07 -16.85 24.96
C ALA A 432 34.21 -18.34 24.64
N ASP A 433 33.56 -19.21 25.41
CA ASP A 433 33.59 -20.65 25.19
C ASP A 433 32.87 -21.02 23.89
N ARG A 434 31.74 -20.37 23.58
CA ARG A 434 31.04 -20.51 22.29
C ARG A 434 31.89 -20.09 21.10
N ALA A 435 32.55 -18.94 21.19
CA ALA A 435 33.44 -18.48 20.12
C ALA A 435 34.62 -19.44 19.89
N MET A 436 35.18 -20.01 20.97
CA MET A 436 36.22 -21.03 20.87
C MET A 436 35.70 -22.32 20.25
N GLY A 437 34.51 -22.79 20.64
CA GLY A 437 33.83 -23.94 20.02
C GLY A 437 33.61 -23.75 18.53
N CYS A 438 33.07 -22.59 18.14
CA CYS A 438 32.90 -22.19 16.74
C CYS A 438 34.20 -22.28 15.94
N ALA A 439 35.33 -21.83 16.51
CA ALA A 439 36.62 -21.87 15.84
C ALA A 439 37.09 -23.30 15.55
N VAL A 440 36.91 -24.20 16.53
CA VAL A 440 37.28 -25.62 16.40
C VAL A 440 36.40 -26.31 15.36
N ASP A 441 35.10 -26.07 15.41
CA ASP A 441 34.13 -26.69 14.52
C ASP A 441 34.28 -26.20 13.09
N GLN A 442 34.56 -24.90 12.86
CA GLN A 442 34.87 -24.38 11.52
C GLN A 442 36.08 -25.09 10.90
N LEU A 443 37.15 -25.33 11.66
CA LEU A 443 38.30 -26.06 11.13
C LEU A 443 38.00 -27.55 10.88
N ALA A 444 37.11 -28.17 11.66
CA ALA A 444 36.70 -29.57 11.45
C ALA A 444 35.78 -29.72 10.23
N ALA A 445 34.84 -28.79 10.05
CA ALA A 445 33.99 -28.72 8.88
C ALA A 445 34.81 -28.47 7.60
N LEU A 446 35.77 -27.54 7.65
CA LEU A 446 36.67 -27.27 6.52
C LEU A 446 37.47 -28.51 6.12
N GLU A 447 37.95 -29.31 7.07
CA GLU A 447 38.64 -30.57 6.77
C GLU A 447 37.73 -31.56 6.02
N THR A 448 36.46 -31.64 6.42
CA THR A 448 35.45 -32.47 5.76
C THR A 448 35.14 -31.97 4.35
N MET A 449 35.00 -30.65 4.18
CA MET A 449 34.79 -30.01 2.88
C MET A 449 35.98 -30.25 1.95
N ASN A 450 37.21 -30.08 2.43
CA ASN A 450 38.42 -30.34 1.65
C ASN A 450 38.53 -31.79 1.20
N LYS A 451 38.18 -32.77 2.06
CA LYS A 451 38.13 -34.18 1.66
C LYS A 451 37.16 -34.42 0.49
N ARG A 452 35.98 -33.80 0.54
CA ARG A 452 34.98 -33.85 -0.54
C ARG A 452 35.47 -33.16 -1.81
N TRP A 453 35.99 -31.95 -1.70
CA TRP A 453 36.49 -31.17 -2.84
C TRP A 453 37.68 -31.85 -3.52
N LYS A 454 38.60 -32.43 -2.76
CA LYS A 454 39.70 -33.23 -3.28
C LYS A 454 39.22 -34.39 -4.15
N GLN A 455 38.16 -35.10 -3.73
CA GLN A 455 37.55 -36.18 -4.54
C GLN A 455 36.91 -35.67 -5.83
N GLN A 456 36.51 -34.39 -5.87
CA GLN A 456 35.95 -33.71 -7.04
C GLN A 456 37.02 -33.04 -7.92
N GLY A 457 38.31 -33.16 -7.57
CA GLY A 457 39.41 -32.48 -8.27
C GLY A 457 39.48 -30.97 -8.02
N ARG A 458 38.82 -30.46 -6.97
CA ARG A 458 38.80 -29.05 -6.57
C ARG A 458 39.95 -28.73 -5.60
N PRO A 459 40.37 -27.44 -5.52
CA PRO A 459 41.44 -27.03 -4.60
C PRO A 459 41.05 -27.22 -3.13
N GLU A 460 42.05 -27.50 -2.30
CA GLU A 460 41.91 -27.52 -0.84
C GLU A 460 42.16 -26.11 -0.29
N LEU A 461 41.37 -25.70 0.71
CA LEU A 461 41.51 -24.41 1.38
C LEU A 461 42.11 -24.59 2.77
N GLY A 462 42.86 -23.59 3.23
CA GLY A 462 43.22 -23.44 4.64
C GLY A 462 42.73 -22.10 5.15
N ILE A 463 42.30 -22.01 6.40
CA ILE A 463 41.87 -20.74 7.00
C ILE A 463 42.73 -20.39 8.20
N GLY A 464 43.05 -19.12 8.37
CA GLY A 464 43.63 -18.60 9.61
C GLY A 464 42.52 -18.00 10.47
N ILE A 465 42.53 -18.26 11.77
CA ILE A 465 41.54 -17.74 12.73
C ILE A 465 42.23 -16.87 13.78
N GLY A 466 41.68 -15.68 14.02
CA GLY A 466 42.13 -14.75 15.06
C GLY A 466 40.98 -14.35 15.98
N ILE A 467 41.17 -14.52 17.29
CA ILE A 467 40.13 -14.22 18.30
C ILE A 467 40.68 -13.28 19.37
N ASN A 468 39.94 -12.23 19.69
CA ASN A 468 40.25 -11.30 20.76
C ASN A 468 39.01 -10.97 21.59
N PHE A 469 39.22 -10.57 22.84
CA PHE A 469 38.19 -10.04 23.71
C PHE A 469 38.55 -8.62 24.13
N GLY A 470 37.59 -7.71 24.12
CA GLY A 470 37.81 -6.35 24.60
C GLY A 470 36.60 -5.44 24.48
N GLU A 471 36.72 -4.25 25.04
CA GLU A 471 35.69 -3.21 24.93
C GLU A 471 35.67 -2.64 23.51
N VAL A 472 34.48 -2.62 22.91
CA VAL A 472 34.20 -2.02 21.61
C VAL A 472 32.99 -1.10 21.71
N PHE A 473 32.90 -0.14 20.80
CA PHE A 473 31.65 0.55 20.53
C PHE A 473 30.80 -0.33 19.62
N ALA A 474 29.60 -0.74 20.06
CA ALA A 474 28.66 -1.53 19.29
C ALA A 474 27.40 -0.70 19.01
N GLY A 475 27.05 -0.50 17.74
CA GLY A 475 25.89 0.32 17.39
C GLY A 475 25.70 0.54 15.90
N ASN A 476 24.69 1.33 15.56
CA ASN A 476 24.38 1.71 14.19
C ASN A 476 25.27 2.88 13.76
N ILE A 477 26.09 2.63 12.74
CA ILE A 477 27.05 3.58 12.19
C ILE A 477 26.77 3.75 10.71
N GLY A 478 26.92 4.98 10.21
CA GLY A 478 26.70 5.29 8.81
C GLY A 478 26.03 6.65 8.63
N SER A 479 25.15 6.75 7.64
CA SER A 479 24.34 7.94 7.37
C SER A 479 22.86 7.63 7.54
N ASP A 480 22.00 8.64 7.60
CA ASP A 480 20.55 8.47 7.68
C ASP A 480 19.96 7.59 6.56
N ARG A 481 20.68 7.47 5.43
CA ARG A 481 20.25 6.66 4.26
C ARG A 481 20.84 5.25 4.24
N ARG A 482 21.86 4.98 5.06
CA ARG A 482 22.54 3.68 5.14
C ARG A 482 23.18 3.53 6.52
N LEU A 483 22.50 2.78 7.37
CA LEU A 483 22.97 2.38 8.70
C LEU A 483 23.46 0.94 8.64
N GLU A 484 24.57 0.68 9.31
CA GLU A 484 25.12 -0.65 9.52
C GLU A 484 25.37 -0.83 11.01
N TYR A 485 24.75 -1.86 11.60
CA TYR A 485 25.08 -2.25 12.96
C TYR A 485 26.44 -2.94 12.93
N THR A 486 27.43 -2.40 13.62
CA THR A 486 28.77 -2.98 13.65
C THR A 486 29.51 -2.60 14.92
N VAL A 487 30.68 -3.20 15.12
CA VAL A 487 31.58 -2.87 16.22
C VAL A 487 32.81 -2.11 15.74
N ILE A 488 33.22 -1.09 16.49
CA ILE A 488 34.44 -0.33 16.24
C ILE A 488 35.27 -0.28 17.52
N GLY A 489 36.58 -0.48 17.37
CA GLY A 489 37.52 -0.29 18.47
C GLY A 489 38.86 -0.93 18.20
N ASP A 490 39.82 -0.61 19.06
CA ASP A 490 41.16 -1.19 19.03
C ASP A 490 41.16 -2.73 19.23
N ALA A 491 40.15 -3.25 19.95
CA ALA A 491 39.96 -4.69 20.11
C ALA A 491 39.65 -5.41 18.78
N VAL A 492 38.91 -4.75 17.87
CA VAL A 492 38.59 -5.28 16.52
C VAL A 492 39.87 -5.37 15.69
N ASN A 493 40.66 -4.29 15.68
CA ASN A 493 41.94 -4.25 14.98
C ASN A 493 42.93 -5.31 15.49
N THR A 494 42.88 -5.62 16.79
CA THR A 494 43.72 -6.66 17.39
C THR A 494 43.32 -8.04 16.87
N ALA A 495 42.03 -8.38 16.84
CA ALA A 495 41.53 -9.65 16.30
C ALA A 495 41.90 -9.85 14.82
N SER A 496 41.68 -8.83 14.00
CA SER A 496 42.03 -8.86 12.57
C SER A 496 43.52 -9.17 12.35
N ARG A 497 44.42 -8.56 13.14
CA ARG A 497 45.87 -8.80 13.03
C ARG A 497 46.29 -10.19 13.48
N LEU A 498 45.64 -10.73 14.52
CA LEU A 498 45.84 -12.12 14.94
C LEU A 498 45.48 -13.05 13.78
N CYS A 499 44.33 -12.83 13.13
CA CYS A 499 43.91 -13.60 11.96
C CYS A 499 44.91 -13.49 10.80
N SER A 500 45.43 -12.30 10.50
CA SER A 500 46.46 -12.14 9.46
C SER A 500 47.78 -12.84 9.78
N SER A 501 48.10 -13.04 11.06
CA SER A 501 49.32 -13.71 11.52
C SER A 501 49.16 -15.23 11.67
N ALA A 502 47.92 -15.73 11.68
CA ALA A 502 47.62 -17.15 11.76
C ALA A 502 47.99 -17.85 10.44
N GLY A 503 48.70 -18.97 10.57
CA GLY A 503 48.96 -19.89 9.46
C GLY A 503 47.70 -20.67 9.01
N PRO A 504 47.81 -21.49 7.95
CA PRO A 504 46.71 -22.33 7.51
C PRO A 504 46.29 -23.31 8.60
N ASN A 505 45.00 -23.30 8.92
CA ASN A 505 44.36 -24.10 9.96
C ASN A 505 44.89 -23.82 11.39
N GLU A 506 45.41 -22.61 11.63
CA GLU A 506 45.81 -22.15 12.96
C GLU A 506 44.75 -21.25 13.60
N ILE A 507 44.61 -21.37 14.92
CA ILE A 507 43.81 -20.46 15.76
C ILE A 507 44.76 -19.69 16.66
N LEU A 508 44.80 -18.37 16.50
CA LEU A 508 45.53 -17.46 17.37
C LEU A 508 44.56 -16.68 18.26
N ILE A 509 44.84 -16.68 19.56
CA ILE A 509 44.00 -16.00 20.55
C ILE A 509 44.82 -15.02 21.39
N SER A 510 44.19 -13.92 21.80
CA SER A 510 44.79 -12.94 22.70
C SER A 510 44.74 -13.40 24.15
N GLU A 511 45.62 -12.85 25.00
CA GLU A 511 45.57 -13.07 26.45
C GLU A 511 44.23 -12.63 27.10
N PRO A 512 43.64 -11.47 26.77
CA PRO A 512 42.32 -11.11 27.27
C PRO A 512 41.24 -12.15 26.94
N PHE A 513 41.26 -12.73 25.75
CA PHE A 513 40.31 -13.78 25.37
C PHE A 513 40.56 -15.07 26.15
N TYR A 514 41.83 -15.50 26.24
CA TYR A 514 42.20 -16.71 26.97
C TYR A 514 41.73 -16.68 28.44
N LYS A 515 41.80 -15.52 29.10
CA LYS A 515 41.33 -15.32 30.48
C LYS A 515 39.81 -15.42 30.64
N GLN A 516 39.05 -15.25 29.56
CA GLN A 516 37.58 -15.29 29.59
C GLN A 516 37.04 -16.72 29.42
N LEU A 517 37.86 -17.66 28.95
CA LEU A 517 37.46 -19.05 28.74
C LEU A 517 37.23 -19.77 30.07
N LYS A 518 36.07 -20.40 30.23
CA LYS A 518 35.79 -21.28 31.37
C LYS A 518 36.45 -22.65 31.15
N GLN A 519 36.60 -23.07 29.89
CA GLN A 519 37.25 -24.31 29.49
C GLN A 519 38.43 -24.01 28.55
N PRO A 520 39.57 -23.53 29.08
CA PRO A 520 40.69 -23.12 28.25
C PRO A 520 41.32 -24.33 27.53
N PRO A 521 41.55 -24.24 26.20
CA PRO A 521 42.23 -25.30 25.47
C PRO A 521 43.73 -25.33 25.80
N THR A 522 44.41 -26.39 25.37
CA THR A 522 45.87 -26.44 25.43
C THR A 522 46.45 -25.40 24.47
N VAL A 523 47.39 -24.58 24.93
CA VAL A 523 47.97 -23.49 24.13
C VAL A 523 49.49 -23.51 24.12
N GLU A 524 50.07 -22.93 23.08
CA GLU A 524 51.47 -22.57 22.95
C GLU A 524 51.61 -21.05 23.00
N ALA A 525 52.46 -20.52 23.90
CA ALA A 525 52.76 -19.10 23.93
C ALA A 525 53.69 -18.75 22.76
N LEU A 526 53.31 -17.75 21.97
CA LEU A 526 54.10 -17.24 20.85
C LEU A 526 54.88 -15.99 21.26
N GLU A 527 55.91 -15.66 20.47
CA GLU A 527 56.61 -14.39 20.59
C GLU A 527 55.61 -13.22 20.46
N PRO A 528 55.60 -12.27 21.41
CA PRO A 528 54.62 -11.20 21.42
C PRO A 528 54.60 -10.41 20.10
N VAL A 529 53.43 -10.34 19.46
CA VAL A 529 53.29 -9.68 18.15
C VAL A 529 53.26 -8.17 18.35
N GLN A 530 54.12 -7.45 17.61
CA GLN A 530 54.15 -5.99 17.62
C GLN A 530 53.05 -5.44 16.72
N VAL A 531 51.97 -4.97 17.34
CA VAL A 531 50.86 -4.34 16.62
C VAL A 531 51.24 -2.90 16.25
N LYS A 532 51.24 -2.56 14.96
CA LYS A 532 51.45 -1.19 14.48
C LYS A 532 50.44 -0.25 15.15
N GLY A 533 50.93 0.71 15.94
CA GLY A 533 50.10 1.64 16.73
C GLY A 533 50.03 1.34 18.24
N LYS A 534 50.58 0.21 18.71
CA LYS A 534 50.70 -0.10 20.15
C LYS A 534 52.16 -0.09 20.59
N SER A 535 52.41 0.53 21.74
CA SER A 535 53.73 0.63 22.37
C SER A 535 54.16 -0.65 23.11
N LYS A 536 53.22 -1.49 23.52
CA LYS A 536 53.48 -2.79 24.17
C LYS A 536 53.13 -3.94 23.23
N LYS A 537 54.02 -4.93 23.13
CA LYS A 537 53.75 -6.18 22.43
C LYS A 537 52.68 -6.96 23.20
N LEU A 538 51.73 -7.55 22.48
CA LEU A 538 50.64 -8.33 23.09
C LEU A 538 51.05 -9.80 23.18
N PRO A 539 50.90 -10.46 24.35
CA PRO A 539 51.01 -11.90 24.43
C PRO A 539 49.93 -12.57 23.57
N VAL A 540 50.37 -13.53 22.76
CA VAL A 540 49.51 -14.28 21.83
C VAL A 540 49.71 -15.77 22.08
N TYR A 541 48.61 -16.52 22.01
CA TYR A 541 48.62 -17.96 22.17
C TYR A 541 48.14 -18.64 20.89
N ARG A 542 48.84 -19.69 20.48
CA ARG A 542 48.36 -20.64 19.48
C ARG A 542 47.62 -21.77 20.17
N VAL A 543 46.42 -22.09 19.72
CA VAL A 543 45.66 -23.24 20.23
C VAL A 543 46.26 -24.53 19.66
N LYS A 544 46.59 -25.50 20.54
CA LYS A 544 47.02 -26.84 20.14
C LYS A 544 45.80 -27.72 19.87
N ARG A 545 45.81 -28.39 18.73
CA ARG A 545 44.80 -29.38 18.33
C ARG A 545 45.09 -30.74 18.95
#